data_AF-A0A3C0VMN7-F1
#
_entry.id   AF-A0A3C0VMN7-F1
#
_cell.length_a   1.000
_cell.length_b   1.000
_cell.length_c   1.000
_cell.angle_alpha   90.00
_cell.angle_beta   90.00
_cell.angle_gamma   90.00
#
_symmetry.space_group_name_H-M   'P 1'
#
loop_
_entity.id
_entity.type
_entity.pdbx_description
1 polymer ?
#
loop_
_entity_poly.entity_id
_entity_poly.type
_entity_poly.pdbx_seq_one_letter_code
_entity_poly.pdbx_strand_id
1 'polypeptide(L)' 'GILKKSLRIEEDNITAFYQMATAYALLGDTGRAELATAERYYILGNIKKASMHAHRAMKYLPKNSPEWLKAQDIMANL' A
#
# COMPACT_ATOMS: atom_id res chain seq x y z
N GLY A 1 -18.31 21.75 2.10
CA GLY A 1 -16.88 21.99 1.79
C GLY A 1 -16.24 20.70 1.35
N ILE A 2 -15.70 20.65 0.13
CA ILE A 2 -15.13 19.45 -0.51
C ILE A 2 -14.01 18.83 0.34
N LEU A 3 -13.23 19.67 1.04
CA LEU A 3 -12.10 19.27 1.89
C LEU A 3 -12.45 18.26 3.00
N LYS A 4 -13.61 18.40 3.67
CA LYS A 4 -14.05 17.46 4.72
C LYS A 4 -14.54 16.11 4.18
N LYS A 5 -14.87 16.05 2.88
CA LYS A 5 -15.26 14.81 2.21
C LYS A 5 -13.99 14.07 1.77
N SER A 6 -13.02 14.79 1.20
CA SER A 6 -11.71 14.25 0.82
C SER A 6 -10.95 13.69 2.02
N LEU A 7 -10.86 14.43 3.12
CA LEU A 7 -10.13 13.99 4.32
C LEU A 7 -10.69 12.68 4.90
N ARG A 8 -12.02 12.55 4.96
CA ARG A 8 -12.67 11.32 5.44
C ARG A 8 -12.41 10.14 4.51
N ILE A 9 -12.45 10.34 3.20
CA ILE A 9 -12.13 9.30 2.22
C ILE A 9 -10.67 8.85 2.38
N GLU A 10 -9.75 9.78 2.63
CA GLU A 10 -8.34 9.47 2.89
C GLU A 10 -8.16 8.69 4.20
N GLU A 11 -8.81 9.11 5.29
CA GLU A 11 -8.80 8.41 6.58
C GLU A 11 -9.37 6.99 6.48
N ASP A 12 -10.48 6.82 5.76
CA ASP A 12 -11.10 5.52 5.49
C ASP A 12 -10.14 4.62 4.68
N ASN A 13 -9.49 5.18 3.66
CA ASN A 13 -8.49 4.47 2.86
C ASN A 13 -7.29 4.03 3.73
N ILE A 14 -6.75 4.92 4.57
CA ILE A 14 -5.63 4.61 5.48
C ILE A 14 -5.98 3.46 6.42
N THR A 15 -7.20 3.45 6.93
CA THR A 15 -7.70 2.40 7.84
C THR A 15 -7.89 1.09 7.09
N ALA A 16 -8.47 1.13 5.89
CA ALA A 16 -8.66 -0.04 5.04
C ALA A 16 -7.32 -0.72 4.69
N PHE A 17 -6.31 0.06 4.27
CA PHE A 17 -4.99 -0.50 3.96
C PHE A 17 -4.30 -1.11 5.18
N TYR A 18 -4.48 -0.52 6.37
CA TYR A 18 -3.99 -1.12 7.60
C TYR A 18 -4.64 -2.49 7.86
N GLN A 19 -5.97 -2.56 7.75
CA GLN A 19 -6.71 -3.81 7.95
C GLN A 19 -6.34 -4.87 6.90
N MET A 20 -6.16 -4.47 5.64
CA MET A 20 -5.67 -5.37 4.59
C MET A 20 -4.27 -5.91 4.91
N ALA A 21 -3.34 -5.05 5.33
CA ALA A 21 -1.99 -5.48 5.69
C ALA A 21 -2.02 -6.51 6.84
N THR A 22 -2.84 -6.27 7.87
CA THR A 22 -3.04 -7.22 8.97
C THR A 22 -3.64 -8.54 8.48
N ALA A 23 -4.70 -8.50 7.68
CA ALA A 23 -5.35 -9.71 7.17
C ALA A 23 -4.40 -10.55 6.31
N TYR A 24 -3.66 -9.92 5.39
CA TYR A 24 -2.68 -10.63 4.56
C TYR A 24 -1.53 -11.20 5.38
N ALA A 25 -1.03 -10.47 6.39
CA ALA A 25 0.00 -10.99 7.30
C ALA A 25 -0.50 -12.22 8.07
N LEU A 26 -1.74 -12.21 8.55
CA LEU A 26 -2.35 -13.36 9.24
C LEU A 26 -2.54 -14.56 8.31
N LEU A 27 -2.74 -14.33 7.01
CA LEU A 27 -2.83 -15.38 5.98
C LEU A 27 -1.45 -15.84 5.47
N GLY A 28 -0.34 -15.27 5.97
CA GLY A 28 1.01 -15.55 5.48
C GLY A 28 1.31 -14.94 4.09
N ASP A 29 0.42 -14.13 3.54
CA ASP A 29 0.59 -13.45 2.26
C ASP A 29 1.46 -12.20 2.43
N THR A 30 2.77 -12.43 2.54
CA THR A 30 3.74 -11.36 2.78
C THR A 30 3.75 -10.32 1.66
N GLY A 31 3.58 -10.74 0.41
CA GLY A 31 3.58 -9.83 -0.74
C GLY A 31 2.45 -8.82 -0.68
N ARG A 32 1.22 -9.28 -0.44
CA ARG A 32 0.06 -8.39 -0.33
C ARG A 32 0.05 -7.59 0.96
N ALA A 33 0.60 -8.12 2.06
CA ALA A 33 0.77 -7.37 3.31
C ALA A 33 1.71 -6.16 3.13
N GLU A 34 2.83 -6.37 2.45
CA GLU A 34 3.80 -5.31 2.15
C GLU A 34 3.21 -4.27 1.17
N LEU A 35 2.46 -4.70 0.15
CA LEU A 35 1.79 -3.79 -0.78
C LEU A 35 0.78 -2.88 -0.06
N ALA A 36 -0.11 -3.45 0.75
CA ALA A 36 -1.10 -2.66 1.50
C ALA A 36 -0.41 -1.67 2.48
N THR A 37 0.72 -2.08 3.07
CA THR A 37 1.53 -1.18 3.90
C THR A 37 2.16 -0.04 3.09
N ALA A 38 2.61 -0.32 1.86
CA ALA A 38 3.14 0.69 0.95
C ALA A 38 2.07 1.72 0.54
N GLU A 39 0.89 1.26 0.15
CA GLU A 39 -0.27 2.11 -0.23
C GLU A 39 -0.67 3.03 0.93
N ARG A 40 -0.71 2.50 2.16
CA ARG A 40 -0.97 3.30 3.36
C ARG A 40 0.03 4.43 3.55
N TYR A 41 1.33 4.12 3.44
CA TYR A 41 2.37 5.14 3.62
C TYR A 41 2.42 6.13 2.48
N TYR A 42 2.07 5.72 1.26
CA TYR A 42 1.95 6.61 0.11
C TYR A 42 0.88 7.69 0.36
N ILE A 43 -0.31 7.29 0.81
CA ILE A 43 -1.41 8.24 1.12
C ILE A 43 -1.07 9.13 2.32
N LEU A 44 -0.33 8.62 3.30
CA LEU A 44 0.19 9.41 4.42
C LEU A 44 1.32 10.37 4.03
N GLY A 45 1.77 10.38 2.76
CA GLY A 45 2.89 11.19 2.29
C GLY A 45 4.26 10.72 2.79
N ASN A 46 4.36 9.54 3.39
CA ASN A 46 5.63 8.97 3.83
C ASN A 46 6.27 8.15 2.71
N ILE A 47 6.75 8.88 1.70
CA ILE A 47 7.34 8.36 0.46
C ILE A 47 8.49 7.38 0.73
N LYS A 48 9.35 7.66 1.71
CA LYS A 48 10.48 6.78 2.08
C LYS A 48 9.99 5.40 2.54
N LYS A 49 8.97 5.34 3.40
CA LYS A 49 8.42 4.07 3.86
C LYS A 49 7.61 3.38 2.77
N ALA A 50 6.86 4.14 1.97
CA ALA A 50 6.13 3.60 0.82
C ALA A 50 7.08 2.86 -0.13
N SER A 51 8.21 3.47 -0.51
CA SER A 51 9.25 2.86 -1.35
C SER A 51 9.77 1.54 -0.78
N MET A 52 10.11 1.53 0.50
CA MET A 52 10.68 0.36 1.17
C MET A 52 9.71 -0.83 1.13
N HIS A 53 8.45 -0.59 1.47
CA HIS A 53 7.42 -1.62 1.49
C HIS A 53 7.04 -2.07 0.08
N ALA A 54 6.93 -1.15 -0.89
CA ALA A 54 6.67 -1.50 -2.29
C ALA A 54 7.79 -2.39 -2.86
N HIS A 55 9.05 -2.05 -2.59
CA HIS A 55 10.18 -2.86 -3.02
C HIS A 55 10.17 -4.26 -2.39
N ARG A 56 9.76 -4.40 -1.13
CA ARG A 56 9.58 -5.71 -0.48
C ARG A 56 8.42 -6.48 -1.11
N ALA A 57 7.28 -5.84 -1.35
CA ALA A 57 6.12 -6.45 -2.01
C ALA A 57 6.50 -7.08 -3.35
N MET A 58 7.25 -6.35 -4.19
CA MET A 58 7.73 -6.85 -5.49
C MET A 58 8.62 -8.10 -5.42
N LYS A 59 9.28 -8.37 -4.29
CA LYS A 59 10.09 -9.60 -4.10
C LYS A 59 9.25 -10.83 -3.83
N TYR A 60 8.06 -10.67 -3.25
CA TYR A 60 7.18 -11.76 -2.86
C TYR A 60 6.01 -11.96 -3.82
N LEU A 61 5.60 -10.90 -4.53
CA LEU A 61 4.52 -10.97 -5.51
C LEU A 61 5.00 -11.57 -6.84
N PRO A 62 4.16 -12.35 -7.53
CA PRO A 62 4.49 -12.85 -8.86
C PRO A 62 4.79 -11.69 -9.82
N LYS A 63 5.93 -11.74 -10.50
CA LYS A 63 6.33 -10.70 -11.45
C LYS A 63 5.24 -10.50 -12.50
N ASN A 64 4.96 -9.23 -12.82
CA ASN A 64 3.90 -8.79 -13.74
C ASN A 64 2.46 -9.11 -13.27
N SER A 65 2.25 -9.59 -12.04
CA SER A 65 0.89 -9.63 -11.50
C SER A 65 0.35 -8.21 -11.31
N PRO A 66 -0.98 -8.03 -11.27
CA PRO A 66 -1.58 -6.72 -11.00
C PRO A 66 -1.05 -6.06 -9.72
N GLU A 67 -0.87 -6.82 -8.65
CA GLU A 67 -0.32 -6.33 -7.39
C GLU A 67 1.17 -5.95 -7.50
N TRP A 68 1.94 -6.69 -8.28
CA TRP A 68 3.34 -6.36 -8.55
C TRP A 68 3.47 -5.05 -9.32
N LEU A 69 2.60 -4.83 -10.32
CA LEU A 69 2.54 -3.60 -11.09
C LEU A 69 2.14 -2.41 -10.21
N LYS A 70 1.17 -2.58 -9.31
CA LYS A 70 0.84 -1.55 -8.32
C LYS A 70 2.02 -1.17 -7.44
N ALA A 71 2.79 -2.15 -6.96
CA ALA A 71 4.00 -1.88 -6.18
C ALA A 71 5.04 -1.13 -7.01
N GLN A 72 5.21 -1.48 -8.29
CA GLN A 72 6.07 -0.76 -9.22
C GLN A 72 5.61 0.69 -9.43
N ASP A 73 4.32 0.92 -9.61
CA ASP A 73 3.74 2.25 -9.79
C ASP A 73 3.94 3.12 -8.54
N ILE A 74 3.79 2.54 -7.35
CA ILE A 74 4.10 3.24 -6.10
C ILE A 74 5.55 3.67 -6.10
N MET A 75 6.50 2.84 -6.54
CA MET A 75 7.92 3.22 -6.60
C MET A 75 8.23 4.27 -7.68
N ALA A 76 7.54 4.24 -8.82
CA ALA A 76 7.78 5.14 -9.94
C ALA A 76 7.19 6.54 -9.72
N ASN A 77 6.16 6.66 -8.88
CA ASN A 77 5.47 7.91 -8.57
C ASN A 77 5.90 8.54 -7.21
N LEU A 78 7.10 8.19 -6.73
CA LEU A 78 7.78 8.82 -5.57
C LEU A 78 8.72 9.93 -6.02
#